data_AF-A0A806TZ87-F1
#
_entry.id   AF-A0A806TZ87-F1
#
_cell.length_a   1.000
_cell.length_b   1.000
_cell.length_c   1.000
_cell.angle_alpha   90.00
_cell.angle_beta   90.00
_cell.angle_gamma   90.00
#
_symmetry.space_group_name_H-M   'P 1'
#
loop_
_entity.id
_entity.type
_entity.pdbx_description
1 polymer ?
#
loop_
_entity_poly.entity_id
_entity_poly.type
_entity_poly.pdbx_seq_one_letter_code
_entity_poly.pdbx_strand_id
1 'polypeptide(L)'
;MTYRSYSLSFKLEVVKEFMVNKKVKGIQSKIAKKYGISNYSVSTWVEKYKDTFVSQETYMNSFNCRESAKCTEHSLIVENEILKSIIIKKEIELNQLKNQLG
;
A
#
# COMPACT_ATOMS: atom_id res chain seq x y z
N MET A 1 43.65 9.14 0.47
CA MET A 1 42.24 8.89 0.85
C MET A 1 41.47 8.51 -0.40
N THR A 2 41.10 7.24 -0.58
CA THR A 2 40.30 6.82 -1.75
C THR A 2 38.83 7.16 -1.48
N TYR A 3 38.25 8.05 -2.28
CA TYR A 3 36.84 8.39 -2.19
C TYR A 3 36.01 7.20 -2.67
N ARG A 4 35.36 6.48 -1.74
CA ARG A 4 34.48 5.37 -2.11
C ARG A 4 33.20 5.98 -2.69
N SER A 5 33.09 5.98 -4.01
CA SER A 5 31.90 6.41 -4.72
C SER A 5 30.86 5.29 -4.70
N TYR A 6 29.64 5.60 -4.26
CA TYR A 6 28.51 4.68 -4.31
C TYR A 6 27.54 5.12 -5.41
N SER A 7 26.99 4.14 -6.13
CA SER A 7 25.96 4.39 -7.15
C SER A 7 24.71 5.01 -6.52
N LEU A 8 23.93 5.74 -7.32
CA LEU A 8 22.66 6.31 -6.86
C LEU A 8 21.67 5.22 -6.44
N SER A 9 21.58 4.13 -7.20
CA SER A 9 20.71 2.99 -6.90
C SER A 9 20.98 2.42 -5.51
N PHE A 10 22.25 2.22 -5.17
CA PHE A 10 22.65 1.72 -3.86
C PHE A 10 22.28 2.69 -2.74
N LYS A 11 22.50 4.00 -2.93
CA LYS A 11 22.11 5.02 -1.95
C LYS A 11 20.60 5.01 -1.70
N LEU A 12 19.80 4.88 -2.76
CA LEU A 12 18.34 4.83 -2.66
C LEU A 12 17.86 3.54 -1.97
N GLU A 13 18.51 2.41 -2.19
CA GLU A 13 18.21 1.16 -1.48
C GLU A 13 18.41 1.30 0.03
N VAL A 14 19.55 1.89 0.44
CA VAL A 14 19.85 2.17 1.85
C VAL A 14 18.81 3.09 2.48
N VAL A 15 18.40 4.14 1.76
CA VAL A 15 17.36 5.07 2.23
C VAL A 15 16.00 4.38 2.34
N LYS A 16 15.63 3.54 1.38
CA LYS A 16 14.40 2.73 1.42
C LYS A 16 14.36 1.84 2.66
N GLU A 17 15.43 1.09 2.93
CA GLU A 17 15.47 0.22 4.11
C GLU A 17 15.39 1.02 5.41
N PHE A 18 16.04 2.19 5.48
CA PHE A 18 15.95 3.09 6.62
C PHE A 18 14.51 3.58 6.85
N MET A 19 13.82 4.02 5.80
CA MET A 19 12.47 4.58 5.89
C MET A 19 11.45 3.53 6.35
N VAL A 20 11.52 2.31 5.80
CA VAL A 20 10.66 1.18 6.20
C VAL A 20 10.85 0.84 7.69
N ASN A 21 12.08 0.92 8.19
CA ASN A 21 12.44 0.51 9.54
C ASN A 21 12.66 1.70 10.50
N LYS A 22 12.16 2.91 10.17
CA LYS A 22 12.48 4.14 10.92
C LYS A 22 12.15 4.08 12.42
N LYS A 23 11.17 3.25 12.79
CA LYS A 23 10.72 3.07 14.19
C LYS A 23 11.65 2.15 15.00
N VAL A 24 12.55 1.40 14.34
CA VAL A 24 13.47 0.48 15.01
C VAL A 24 14.62 1.26 15.64
N LYS A 25 14.78 1.13 16.96
CA LYS A 25 15.89 1.78 17.68
C LYS A 25 17.24 1.30 17.13
N GLY A 26 18.12 2.26 16.82
CA GLY A 26 19.47 1.99 16.31
C GLY A 26 19.50 1.48 14.87
N ILE A 27 18.43 1.65 14.09
CA ILE A 27 18.35 1.19 12.70
C ILE A 27 19.50 1.72 11.82
N GLN A 28 19.92 2.97 12.03
CA GLN A 28 21.06 3.57 11.33
C GLN A 28 22.34 2.71 11.48
N SER A 29 22.69 2.36 12.71
CA SER A 29 23.86 1.52 13.00
C SER A 29 23.74 0.10 12.45
N LYS A 30 22.52 -0.45 12.42
CA LYS A 30 22.27 -1.77 11.83
C LYS A 30 22.47 -1.75 10.32
N ILE A 31 21.93 -0.75 9.64
CA ILE A 31 22.08 -0.55 8.18
C ILE A 31 23.54 -0.29 7.83
N ALA A 32 24.22 0.59 8.57
CA ALA A 32 25.65 0.88 8.38
C ALA A 32 26.51 -0.39 8.45
N LYS A 33 26.28 -1.24 9.46
CA LYS A 33 26.95 -2.54 9.60
C LYS A 33 26.60 -3.51 8.46
N LYS A 34 25.31 -3.62 8.10
CA LYS A 34 24.82 -4.50 7.03
C LYS A 34 25.46 -4.19 5.68
N TYR A 35 25.54 -2.90 5.34
CA TYR A 35 26.03 -2.44 4.05
C TYR A 35 27.53 -2.09 4.04
N GLY A 36 28.22 -2.22 5.18
CA GLY A 36 29.65 -1.89 5.29
C GLY A 36 29.95 -0.41 5.03
N ILE A 37 29.04 0.48 5.43
CA ILE A 37 29.12 1.92 5.22
C ILE A 37 29.15 2.68 6.55
N SER A 38 29.53 3.96 6.53
CA SER A 38 29.52 4.76 7.75
C SER A 38 28.11 5.21 8.14
N ASN A 39 27.87 5.35 9.45
CA ASN A 39 26.65 5.96 9.97
C ASN A 39 26.38 7.34 9.36
N TYR A 40 27.45 8.13 9.15
CA TYR A 40 27.38 9.43 8.49
C TYR A 40 26.80 9.33 7.07
N SER A 41 27.26 8.35 6.27
CA SER A 41 26.75 8.13 4.92
C SER A 41 25.26 7.84 4.92
N VAL A 42 24.78 7.01 5.85
CA VAL A 42 23.34 6.72 6.01
C VAL A 42 22.57 8.02 6.30
N SER A 43 23.01 8.82 7.27
CA SER A 43 22.35 10.09 7.61
C SER A 43 22.29 11.05 6.42
N THR A 44 23.43 11.28 5.76
CA THR A 44 23.50 12.21 4.62
C THR A 44 22.60 11.76 3.47
N TRP A 45 22.53 10.47 3.17
CA TRP A 45 21.68 9.97 2.09
C TRP A 45 20.19 10.02 2.46
N VAL A 46 19.83 9.69 3.69
CA VAL A 46 18.45 9.81 4.17
C VAL A 46 17.99 11.26 4.11
N GLU A 47 18.80 12.21 4.59
CA GLU A 47 18.45 13.63 4.53
C GLU A 47 18.28 14.12 3.09
N LYS A 48 19.14 13.66 2.19
CA LYS A 48 19.13 14.06 0.77
C LYS A 48 17.99 13.44 -0.04
N TYR A 49 17.59 12.21 0.25
CA TYR A 49 16.66 11.44 -0.61
C TYR A 49 15.33 11.05 0.09
N LYS A 50 15.11 11.43 1.35
CA LYS A 50 13.84 11.16 2.06
C LYS A 50 12.61 11.63 1.28
N ASP A 51 12.68 12.79 0.64
CA ASP A 51 11.53 13.38 -0.06
C ASP A 51 11.24 12.63 -1.37
N THR A 52 12.29 12.18 -2.07
CA THR A 52 12.17 11.29 -3.23
C THR A 52 11.46 9.98 -2.87
N PHE A 53 11.72 9.44 -1.68
CA PHE A 53 11.03 8.25 -1.18
C PHE A 53 9.56 8.54 -0.84
N VAL A 54 9.26 9.65 -0.16
CA VAL A 54 7.89 10.03 0.20
C VAL A 54 7.01 10.23 -1.05
N SER A 55 7.53 10.86 -2.10
CA SER A 55 6.80 11.00 -3.37
C SER A 55 6.53 9.66 -4.06
N GLN A 56 7.48 8.73 -4.03
CA GLN A 56 7.27 7.38 -4.59
C GLN A 56 6.30 6.55 -3.75
N GLU A 57 6.39 6.59 -2.42
CA GLU A 57 5.47 5.88 -1.53
C GLU A 57 4.04 6.44 -1.65
N THR A 58 3.89 7.77 -1.75
CA THR A 58 2.59 8.41 -1.97
C THR A 58 1.99 8.01 -3.32
N TYR A 59 2.81 7.93 -4.38
CA TYR A 59 2.38 7.46 -5.68
C TYR A 59 1.97 5.98 -5.65
N MET A 60 2.78 5.10 -5.06
CA MET A 60 2.48 3.67 -4.98
C MET A 60 1.30 3.37 -4.05
N ASN A 61 1.14 4.10 -2.94
CA ASN A 61 -0.03 3.99 -2.07
C ASN A 61 -1.31 4.49 -2.74
N SER A 62 -1.25 5.58 -3.52
CA SER A 62 -2.41 6.04 -4.30
C SER A 62 -2.79 5.05 -5.41
N PHE A 63 -1.80 4.39 -6.03
CA PHE A 63 -2.03 3.32 -7.00
C PHE A 63 -2.66 2.07 -6.36
N ASN A 64 -2.13 1.62 -5.21
CA ASN A 64 -2.66 0.48 -4.47
C ASN A 64 -4.06 0.73 -3.89
N CYS A 65 -4.34 1.94 -3.36
CA CYS A 65 -5.69 2.32 -2.95
C CYS A 65 -6.68 2.27 -4.12
N ARG A 66 -6.25 2.65 -5.33
CA ARG A 66 -7.10 2.64 -6.53
C ARG A 66 -7.43 1.22 -7.02
N GLU A 67 -6.45 0.31 -7.02
CA GLU A 67 -6.66 -1.09 -7.38
C GLU A 67 -7.48 -1.85 -6.32
N SER A 68 -7.23 -1.58 -5.03
CA SER A 68 -8.07 -2.11 -3.94
C SER A 68 -9.52 -1.64 -4.08
N ALA A 69 -9.74 -0.34 -4.35
CA ALA A 69 -11.08 0.22 -4.50
C ALA A 69 -11.84 -0.41 -5.69
N LYS A 70 -11.18 -0.64 -6.83
CA LYS A 70 -11.80 -1.32 -7.98
C LYS A 70 -12.21 -2.76 -7.67
N CYS A 71 -11.37 -3.50 -6.94
CA CYS A 71 -11.65 -4.89 -6.55
C CYS A 71 -12.86 -4.95 -5.60
N THR A 72 -12.94 -4.02 -4.64
CA THR A 72 -14.10 -3.89 -3.74
C THR A 72 -15.36 -3.46 -4.50
N GLU A 73 -15.25 -2.51 -5.41
CA GLU A 73 -16.37 -2.03 -6.23
C GLU A 73 -17.00 -3.15 -7.06
N HIS A 74 -16.19 -3.98 -7.73
CA HIS A 74 -16.70 -5.13 -8.48
C HIS A 74 -17.43 -6.13 -7.58
N SER A 75 -16.90 -6.43 -6.39
CA SER A 75 -17.55 -7.31 -5.42
C SER A 75 -18.90 -6.77 -4.95
N LEU A 76 -18.99 -5.46 -4.69
CA LEU A 76 -20.22 -4.80 -4.26
C LEU A 76 -21.29 -4.78 -5.37
N ILE A 77 -20.89 -4.61 -6.63
CA ILE A 77 -21.81 -4.65 -7.78
C ILE A 77 -22.46 -6.03 -7.87
N VAL A 78 -21.67 -7.09 -7.78
CA VAL A 78 -22.16 -8.48 -7.84
C VAL A 78 -23.13 -8.77 -6.68
N GLU A 79 -22.78 -8.37 -5.46
CA GLU A 79 -23.65 -8.54 -4.29
C GLU A 79 -24.99 -7.81 -4.47
N ASN A 80 -24.97 -6.59 -5.01
CA ASN A 80 -26.16 -5.80 -5.26
C ASN A 80 -27.12 -6.46 -6.26
N GLU A 81 -26.59 -7.08 -7.32
CA GLU A 81 -27.39 -7.81 -8.32
C GLU A 81 -28.08 -9.05 -7.73
N ILE A 82 -27.36 -9.78 -6.87
CA ILE A 82 -27.93 -10.93 -6.14
C ILE A 82 -29.07 -10.47 -5.23
N LEU A 83 -28.85 -9.39 -4.46
CA LEU A 83 -29.86 -8.85 -3.55
C LEU A 83 -31.12 -8.39 -4.29
N LYS A 84 -30.98 -7.71 -5.43
CA LYS A 84 -32.12 -7.31 -6.28
C LYS A 84 -32.94 -8.51 -6.74
N SER A 85 -32.26 -9.58 -7.16
CA SER A 85 -32.92 -10.82 -7.61
C SER A 85 -33.71 -11.49 -6.48
N ILE A 86 -33.15 -11.50 -5.26
CA ILE A 86 -33.81 -12.02 -4.06
C ILE A 86 -35.07 -11.22 -3.72
N ILE A 87 -34.98 -9.88 -3.79
CA ILE A 87 -36.12 -8.99 -3.50
C ILE A 87 -37.27 -9.27 -4.49
N ILE A 88 -36.99 -9.30 -5.78
CA ILE A 88 -38.00 -9.58 -6.82
C ILE A 88 -38.68 -10.93 -6.57
N LYS A 89 -37.90 -11.97 -6.23
CA LYS A 89 -38.46 -13.29 -5.94
C LYS A 89 -39.42 -13.26 -4.73
N LYS A 90 -39.06 -12.55 -3.67
CA LYS A 90 -39.91 -12.40 -2.48
C LYS A 90 -41.19 -11.62 -2.78
N GLU A 91 -41.12 -10.60 -3.63
CA GLU A 91 -42.30 -9.83 -4.05
C GLU A 91 -43.30 -10.69 -4.82
N ILE A 92 -42.81 -11.53 -5.74
CA ILE A 92 -43.64 -12.48 -6.49
C ILE A 92 -44.33 -13.47 -5.53
N GLU A 93 -43.58 -14.06 -4.61
CA GLU A 93 -44.11 -15.02 -3.63
C GLU A 93 -45.17 -14.38 -2.73
N LEU A 94 -44.93 -13.15 -2.25
CA LEU A 94 -45.91 -12.39 -1.47
C LEU A 94 -47.20 -12.12 -2.25
N ASN A 95 -47.09 -11.77 -3.54
CA ASN A 95 -48.26 -11.52 -4.38
C ASN A 95 -49.06 -12.80 -4.64
N GLN A 96 -48.38 -13.94 -4.82
CA GLN A 96 -49.04 -15.25 -4.95
C GLN A 96 -49.81 -15.63 -3.68
N LEU A 97 -49.19 -15.44 -2.50
CA LEU A 97 -49.84 -15.73 -1.21
C LEU A 97 -51.02 -14.80 -0.94
N LYS A 98 -50.90 -13.50 -1.27
CA LYS A 98 -52.03 -12.55 -1.16
C LYS A 98 -53.21 -12.95 -2.02
N ASN A 99 -52.96 -13.45 -3.24
CA ASN A 99 -54.00 -13.92 -4.15
C ASN A 99 -54.65 -15.25 -3.70
N GLN A 100 -54.03 -16.00 -2.78
CA GLN A 100 -54.60 -17.22 -2.18
C GLN A 100 -55.44 -16.94 -0.92
N LEU A 101 -55.30 -15.75 -0.33
CA LEU A 101 -55.98 -15.33 0.90
C LEU A 101 -57.16 -14.37 0.66
N GLY A 102 -57.36 -13.92 -0.59
CA GLY A 102 -58.53 -13.17 -1.05
C GLY A 102 -59.48 -14.06 -1.84
#